data_AF-A0A935T5K2-F1
#
_entry.id   AF-A0A935T5K2-F1
#
_cell.length_a   1.000
_cell.length_b   1.000
_cell.length_c   1.000
_cell.angle_alpha   90.00
_cell.angle_beta   90.00
_cell.angle_gamma   90.00
#
_symmetry.space_group_name_H-M   'P 1'
#
loop_
_entity.id
_entity.type
_entity.pdbx_description
1 polymer ?
#
loop_
_entity_poly.entity_id
_entity_poly.type
_entity_poly.pdbx_seq_one_letter_code
_entity_poly.pdbx_strand_id
1 'polypeptide(L)'
;MVTFKNLSAYDGDLPADGETRKIDVGPLYDLARIKALTELPDAVNLWTAKARRDVANLAMEPADVGGMIRQLTEHDYRDSEWCDNGKGSCAACDAYALTRDEYVEHAGKSYRMVYFLKFAESRTGKLVLIVSCHTSN
;
A
#
# COMPACT_ATOMS: atom_id res chain seq x y z
N MET A 1 -22.32 17.23 3.79
CA MET A 1 -20.96 17.23 3.22
C MET A 1 -20.07 16.46 4.19
N VAL A 2 -19.52 15.33 3.78
CA VAL A 2 -18.57 14.58 4.61
C VAL A 2 -17.21 15.23 4.43
N THR A 3 -16.67 15.84 5.47
CA THR A 3 -15.29 16.36 5.45
C THR A 3 -14.35 15.19 5.72
N PHE A 4 -13.68 14.69 4.69
CA PHE A 4 -12.64 13.68 4.89
C PHE A 4 -11.38 14.31 5.48
N LYS A 5 -10.76 13.64 6.45
CA LYS A 5 -9.44 14.02 6.95
C LYS A 5 -8.35 13.31 6.13
N ASN A 6 -7.51 14.06 5.44
CA ASN A 6 -6.31 13.55 4.77
C ASN A 6 -5.27 13.12 5.83
N LEU A 7 -4.82 11.87 5.79
CA LEU A 7 -3.79 11.32 6.67
C LEU A 7 -2.44 11.08 5.97
N SER A 8 -2.38 11.21 4.65
CA SER A 8 -1.15 11.07 3.87
C SER A 8 -0.33 12.36 3.83
N ALA A 9 0.96 12.22 3.54
CA ALA A 9 1.87 13.34 3.32
C ALA A 9 1.57 14.10 2.01
N TYR A 10 0.91 13.48 1.04
CA TYR A 10 0.49 14.15 -0.19
C TYR A 10 -0.57 15.23 0.08
N ASP A 11 -0.27 16.46 -0.35
CA ASP A 11 -1.11 17.65 -0.22
C ASP A 11 -1.87 17.92 -1.53
N GLY A 12 -2.80 17.04 -1.88
CA GLY A 12 -3.73 17.23 -3.01
C GLY A 12 -5.16 17.50 -2.58
N ASP A 13 -5.97 17.96 -3.53
CA ASP A 13 -7.40 18.17 -3.32
C ASP A 13 -8.12 16.83 -3.12
N LEU A 14 -8.97 16.80 -2.10
CA LEU A 14 -9.78 15.62 -1.81
C LEU A 14 -10.91 15.52 -2.82
N PRO A 15 -11.18 14.30 -3.34
CA PRO A 15 -12.25 14.12 -4.30
C PRO A 15 -13.58 14.42 -3.63
N ALA A 16 -14.46 15.15 -4.32
CA ALA A 16 -15.84 15.30 -3.87
C ALA A 16 -16.58 13.96 -3.95
N ASP A 17 -17.74 13.88 -3.30
CA ASP A 17 -18.56 12.66 -3.35
C ASP A 17 -19.02 12.40 -4.80
N GLY A 18 -18.75 11.19 -5.30
CA GLY A 18 -19.02 10.80 -6.69
C GLY A 18 -17.94 11.18 -7.71
N GLU A 19 -16.87 11.88 -7.32
CA GLU A 19 -15.74 12.18 -8.21
C GLU A 19 -14.74 11.02 -8.30
N THR A 20 -13.92 11.04 -9.36
CA THR A 20 -12.83 10.09 -9.51
C THR A 20 -11.85 10.21 -8.34
N ARG A 21 -11.41 9.07 -7.83
CA ARG A 21 -10.39 9.00 -6.79
C ARG A 21 -8.98 8.91 -7.37
N LYS A 22 -8.84 8.76 -8.69
CA LYS A 22 -7.53 8.65 -9.36
C LYS A 22 -6.77 9.97 -9.32
N ILE A 23 -5.47 9.88 -9.12
CA ILE A 23 -4.53 11.00 -9.10
C ILE A 23 -3.53 10.77 -10.24
N ASP A 24 -3.65 11.54 -11.31
CA ASP A 24 -2.93 11.31 -12.58
C ASP A 24 -1.62 12.13 -12.66
N VAL A 25 -0.71 11.89 -11.71
CA VAL A 25 0.60 12.59 -11.62
C VAL A 25 1.79 11.63 -11.49
N GLY A 26 1.54 10.32 -11.62
CA GLY A 26 2.52 9.28 -11.32
C GLY A 26 2.64 9.01 -9.81
N PRO A 27 3.71 8.30 -9.38
CA PRO A 27 3.96 7.99 -7.98
C PRO A 27 3.98 9.26 -7.11
N LEU A 28 3.26 9.22 -6.00
CA LEU A 28 3.15 10.35 -5.07
C LEU A 28 4.32 10.43 -4.09
N TYR A 29 4.96 9.29 -3.84
CA TYR A 29 6.04 9.17 -2.86
C TYR A 29 7.33 8.72 -3.52
N ASP A 30 8.45 9.30 -3.07
CA ASP A 30 9.77 8.78 -3.42
C ASP A 30 9.92 7.35 -2.89
N LEU A 31 10.11 6.40 -3.80
CA LEU A 31 10.19 4.98 -3.44
C LEU A 31 11.39 4.71 -2.53
N ALA A 32 12.52 5.40 -2.70
CA ALA A 32 13.68 5.23 -1.84
C ALA A 32 13.37 5.65 -0.39
N ARG A 33 12.70 6.79 -0.21
CA ARG A 33 12.17 7.24 1.09
C ARG A 33 11.22 6.23 1.72
N ILE A 34 10.25 5.71 0.97
CA ILE A 34 9.31 4.69 1.47
C ILE A 34 10.05 3.45 1.94
N LYS A 35 11.02 2.95 1.17
CA LYS A 35 11.82 1.78 1.55
C LYS A 35 12.54 2.02 2.88
N ALA A 36 13.20 3.17 3.03
CA ALA A 36 13.87 3.53 4.28
C ALA A 36 12.90 3.61 5.48
N LEU A 37 11.68 4.11 5.27
CA LEU A 37 10.66 4.12 6.33
C LEU A 37 10.29 2.72 6.82
N THR A 38 10.20 1.74 5.93
CA THR A 38 9.84 0.36 6.32
C THR A 38 10.91 -0.35 7.18
N GLU A 39 12.10 0.22 7.32
CA GLU A 39 13.16 -0.28 8.20
C GLU A 39 13.01 0.21 9.64
N LEU A 40 12.23 1.27 9.86
CA LEU A 40 11.97 1.79 11.19
C LEU A 40 11.03 0.85 11.96
N PRO A 41 11.25 0.67 13.28
CA PRO A 41 10.33 -0.07 14.13
C PRO A 41 8.90 0.49 14.05
N ASP A 42 7.92 -0.41 13.97
CA ASP A 42 6.48 -0.09 13.95
C ASP A 42 6.02 0.84 12.81
N ALA A 43 6.85 1.03 11.77
CA ALA A 43 6.54 1.97 10.69
C ALA A 43 5.50 1.44 9.71
N VAL A 44 5.31 0.12 9.60
CA VAL A 44 4.27 -0.45 8.72
C VAL A 44 2.96 -0.59 9.48
N ASN A 45 1.96 0.21 9.11
CA ASN A 45 0.65 0.22 9.76
C ASN A 45 -0.43 -0.34 8.82
N LEU A 46 -1.08 -1.44 9.22
CA LEU A 46 -2.22 -1.99 8.49
C LEU A 46 -3.47 -1.15 8.74
N TRP A 47 -3.64 -0.10 7.93
CA TRP A 47 -4.56 1.00 8.20
C TRP A 47 -6.04 0.58 8.08
N THR A 48 -6.38 -0.18 7.04
CA THR A 48 -7.76 -0.61 6.79
C THR A 48 -8.04 -2.01 7.36
N ALA A 49 -9.31 -2.29 7.66
CA ALA A 49 -9.73 -3.64 8.06
C ALA A 49 -9.51 -4.67 6.94
N LYS A 50 -9.60 -4.23 5.67
CA LYS A 50 -9.28 -5.05 4.51
C LYS A 50 -7.79 -5.40 4.47
N ALA A 51 -6.90 -4.42 4.64
CA ALA A 51 -5.45 -4.67 4.71
C ALA A 51 -5.09 -5.72 5.75
N ARG A 52 -5.65 -5.59 6.97
CA ARG A 52 -5.43 -6.58 8.05
C ARG A 52 -5.86 -7.98 7.66
N ARG A 53 -7.04 -8.13 7.03
CA ARG A 53 -7.52 -9.44 6.56
C ARG A 53 -6.68 -10.00 5.42
N ASP A 54 -6.35 -9.17 4.42
CA ASP A 54 -5.59 -9.63 3.26
C ASP A 54 -4.19 -10.12 3.69
N VAL A 55 -3.52 -9.38 4.58
CA VAL A 55 -2.21 -9.76 5.16
C VAL A 55 -2.31 -11.05 5.98
N ALA A 56 -3.33 -11.18 6.83
CA ALA A 56 -3.55 -12.41 7.61
C ALA A 56 -3.83 -13.64 6.73
N ASN A 57 -4.59 -13.47 5.63
CA ASN A 57 -4.87 -14.55 4.67
C ASN A 57 -3.61 -15.04 3.95
N LEU A 58 -2.61 -14.17 3.81
CA LEU A 58 -1.29 -14.51 3.27
C LEU A 58 -0.35 -15.08 4.33
N ALA A 59 -0.81 -15.26 5.58
CA ALA A 59 0.00 -15.65 6.73
C ALA A 59 1.24 -14.75 6.93
N MET A 60 1.07 -13.45 6.67
CA MET A 60 2.12 -12.43 6.79
C MET A 60 1.87 -11.51 7.99
N GLU A 61 2.93 -10.86 8.44
CA GLU A 61 2.91 -9.79 9.44
C GLU A 61 3.31 -8.44 8.80
N PRO A 62 3.11 -7.29 9.48
CA PRO A 62 3.51 -5.99 8.95
C PRO A 62 4.98 -5.91 8.52
N ALA A 63 5.87 -6.62 9.20
CA ALA A 63 7.29 -6.70 8.85
C ALA A 63 7.53 -7.34 7.47
N ASP A 64 6.76 -8.38 7.13
CA ASP A 64 6.83 -9.06 5.82
C ASP A 64 6.38 -8.13 4.70
N VAL A 65 5.31 -7.35 4.94
CA VAL A 65 4.82 -6.33 4.01
C VAL A 65 5.90 -5.25 3.78
N GLY A 66 6.58 -4.82 4.83
CA GLY A 66 7.75 -3.92 4.71
C GLY A 66 8.86 -4.55 3.85
N GLY A 67 9.13 -5.84 4.04
CA GLY A 67 10.07 -6.60 3.22
C GLY A 67 9.69 -6.66 1.74
N MET A 68 8.40 -6.78 1.42
CA MET A 68 7.91 -6.72 0.05
C MET A 68 8.05 -5.33 -0.56
N ILE A 69 7.73 -4.27 0.19
CA ILE A 69 7.90 -2.88 -0.28
C ILE A 69 9.36 -2.58 -0.62
N ARG A 70 10.32 -3.12 0.15
CA ARG A 70 11.75 -2.97 -0.15
C ARG A 70 12.19 -3.58 -1.47
N GLN A 71 11.45 -4.56 -1.99
CA GLN A 71 11.74 -5.20 -3.28
C GLN A 71 11.21 -4.41 -4.48
N LEU A 72 10.26 -3.48 -4.27
CA LEU A 72 9.63 -2.72 -5.35
C LEU A 72 10.63 -1.88 -6.17
N THR A 73 10.32 -1.70 -7.44
CA THR A 73 11.00 -0.81 -8.36
C THR A 73 9.99 0.15 -8.99
N GLU A 74 10.47 1.16 -9.71
CA GLU A 74 9.61 2.10 -10.45
C GLU A 74 8.74 1.38 -11.50
N HIS A 75 9.21 0.24 -12.03
CA HIS A 75 8.47 -0.57 -13.01
C HIS A 75 7.28 -1.31 -12.41
N ASP A 76 7.23 -1.47 -11.08
CA ASP A 76 6.13 -2.13 -10.40
C ASP A 76 4.96 -1.18 -10.14
N TYR A 77 5.12 0.14 -10.37
CA TYR A 77 4.07 1.14 -10.18
C TYR A 77 2.88 0.91 -11.11
N ARG A 78 1.66 1.09 -10.57
CA ARG A 78 0.41 0.94 -11.31
C ARG A 78 -0.35 2.24 -11.47
N ASP A 79 -0.71 2.85 -10.35
CA ASP A 79 -1.48 4.08 -10.29
C ASP A 79 -1.46 4.69 -8.88
N SER A 80 -2.01 5.90 -8.76
CA SER A 80 -2.20 6.59 -7.50
C SER A 80 -3.66 6.99 -7.32
N GLU A 81 -4.18 6.85 -6.10
CA GLU A 81 -5.58 7.15 -5.81
C GLU A 81 -5.86 7.49 -4.35
N TRP A 82 -6.89 8.29 -4.12
CA TRP A 82 -7.46 8.52 -2.79
C TRP A 82 -8.19 7.28 -2.29
N CYS A 83 -7.74 6.76 -1.15
CA CYS A 83 -8.36 5.65 -0.45
C CYS A 83 -8.99 6.12 0.85
N ASP A 84 -10.20 5.68 1.16
CA ASP A 84 -10.84 5.93 2.46
C ASP A 84 -10.83 4.69 3.35
N ASN A 85 -10.92 4.90 4.67
CA ASN A 85 -10.98 3.83 5.65
C ASN A 85 -12.39 3.50 6.14
N GLY A 86 -13.44 4.03 5.50
CA GLY A 86 -14.84 3.93 5.92
C GLY A 86 -15.18 4.68 7.21
N LYS A 87 -14.25 5.47 7.75
CA LYS A 87 -14.38 6.18 9.04
C LYS A 87 -14.06 7.67 8.92
N GLY A 88 -14.33 8.27 7.76
CA GLY A 88 -14.15 9.70 7.51
C GLY A 88 -12.68 10.15 7.38
N SER A 89 -11.74 9.22 7.20
CA SER A 89 -10.35 9.56 6.86
C SER A 89 -9.96 8.98 5.50
N CYS A 90 -9.06 9.68 4.81
CA CYS A 90 -8.55 9.32 3.50
C CYS A 90 -7.02 9.40 3.47
N ALA A 91 -6.40 8.68 2.54
CA ALA A 91 -4.98 8.76 2.24
C ALA A 91 -4.80 8.63 0.72
N ALA A 92 -3.98 9.50 0.13
CA ALA A 92 -3.56 9.35 -1.25
C ALA A 92 -2.50 8.26 -1.31
N CYS A 93 -2.76 7.21 -2.06
CA CYS A 93 -1.96 5.99 -2.03
C CYS A 93 -1.35 5.73 -3.40
N ASP A 94 -0.14 5.19 -3.41
CA ASP A 94 0.42 4.53 -4.59
C ASP A 94 0.09 3.04 -4.55
N ALA A 95 -0.21 2.47 -5.70
CA ALA A 95 -0.38 1.04 -5.91
C ALA A 95 0.78 0.47 -6.75
N TYR A 96 1.30 -0.66 -6.31
CA TYR A 96 2.37 -1.40 -6.97
C TYR A 96 1.99 -2.88 -7.13
N ALA A 97 2.56 -3.55 -8.14
CA ALA A 97 2.44 -4.99 -8.38
C ALA A 97 3.81 -5.66 -8.31
N LEU A 98 4.14 -6.25 -7.16
CA LEU A 98 5.38 -7.00 -6.98
C LEU A 98 5.21 -8.42 -7.51
N THR A 99 6.09 -8.81 -8.43
CA THR A 99 6.13 -10.17 -8.97
C THR A 99 7.24 -10.99 -8.31
N ARG A 100 6.93 -12.18 -7.79
CA ARG A 100 7.89 -13.08 -7.13
C ARG A 100 7.74 -14.51 -7.65
N ASP A 101 8.85 -15.23 -7.73
CA ASP A 101 8.82 -16.68 -7.87
C ASP A 101 8.87 -17.29 -6.46
N GLU A 102 7.76 -17.89 -6.01
CA GLU A 102 7.66 -18.51 -4.69
C GLU A 102 7.64 -20.03 -4.79
N TYR A 103 8.50 -20.68 -4.03
CA TYR A 103 8.54 -22.14 -3.97
C TYR A 103 7.47 -22.66 -3.01
N VAL A 104 6.57 -23.50 -3.52
CA VAL A 104 5.52 -24.11 -2.71
C VAL A 104 5.94 -25.53 -2.36
N GLU A 105 6.40 -25.71 -1.12
CA GLU A 105 6.92 -26.99 -0.60
C GLU A 105 5.97 -28.16 -0.88
N HIS A 106 4.67 -27.99 -0.61
CA HIS A 106 3.67 -29.05 -0.82
C HIS A 106 3.54 -29.47 -2.29
N ALA A 107 3.79 -28.57 -3.24
CA ALA A 107 3.69 -28.82 -4.67
C ALA A 107 5.04 -29.21 -5.30
N GLY A 108 6.16 -29.08 -4.57
CA GLY A 108 7.51 -29.37 -5.06
C GLY A 108 7.95 -28.50 -6.25
N LYS A 109 7.40 -27.29 -6.40
CA LYS A 109 7.73 -26.38 -7.51
C LYS A 109 7.49 -24.91 -7.19
N SER A 110 8.13 -24.05 -7.99
CA SER A 110 7.94 -22.61 -7.93
C SER A 110 6.71 -22.15 -8.72
N TYR A 111 6.03 -21.14 -8.19
CA TYR A 111 4.94 -20.42 -8.85
C TYR A 111 5.29 -18.94 -8.94
N ARG A 112 4.97 -18.36 -10.09
CA ARG A 112 5.01 -16.92 -10.30
C ARG A 112 3.79 -16.29 -9.62
N MET A 113 4.01 -15.58 -8.52
CA MET A 113 3.00 -14.88 -7.74
C MET A 113 3.08 -13.37 -7.98
N VAL A 114 1.94 -12.69 -8.01
CA VAL A 114 1.85 -11.24 -8.11
C VAL A 114 1.15 -10.71 -6.87
N TYR A 115 1.82 -9.82 -6.12
CA TYR A 115 1.33 -9.17 -4.92
C TYR A 115 1.00 -7.71 -5.23
N PHE A 116 -0.24 -7.31 -4.99
CA PHE A 116 -0.68 -5.92 -5.07
C PHE A 116 -0.53 -5.23 -3.74
N LEU A 117 0.36 -4.25 -3.69
CA LEU A 117 0.67 -3.44 -2.51
C LEU A 117 0.13 -2.05 -2.72
N LYS A 118 -0.69 -1.55 -1.79
CA LYS A 118 -1.20 -0.18 -1.82
C LYS A 118 -0.88 0.52 -0.52
N PHE A 119 -0.15 1.64 -0.61
CA PHE A 119 0.34 2.32 0.57
C PHE A 119 0.45 3.84 0.42
N ALA A 120 0.57 4.53 1.55
CA ALA A 120 0.84 5.96 1.62
C ALA A 120 1.86 6.26 2.73
N GLU A 121 2.70 7.29 2.56
CA GLU A 121 3.41 7.89 3.70
C GLU A 121 2.42 8.69 4.56
N SER A 122 2.43 8.51 5.87
CA SER A 122 1.63 9.32 6.79
C SER A 122 2.08 10.79 6.77
N ARG A 123 1.18 11.73 7.04
CA ARG A 123 1.53 13.16 7.17
C ARG A 123 2.60 13.43 8.24
N THR A 124 2.78 12.53 9.20
CA THR A 124 3.85 12.61 10.19
C THR A 124 5.23 12.19 9.67
N GLY A 125 5.31 11.60 8.47
CA GLY A 125 6.53 11.08 7.86
C GLY A 125 7.15 9.91 8.63
N LYS A 126 6.34 9.18 9.39
CA LYS A 126 6.78 8.11 10.31
C LYS A 126 6.22 6.74 9.98
N LEU A 127 5.09 6.68 9.28
CA LEU A 127 4.39 5.43 9.02
C LEU A 127 4.15 5.27 7.51
N VAL A 128 4.22 4.02 7.07
CA VAL A 128 3.68 3.55 5.81
C VAL A 128 2.31 2.93 6.10
N LEU A 129 1.26 3.59 5.61
CA LEU A 129 -0.13 3.17 5.78
C LEU A 129 -0.47 2.13 4.72
N ILE A 130 -0.53 0.85 5.07
CA ILE A 130 -0.95 -0.22 4.18
C ILE A 130 -2.47 -0.23 4.05
N VAL A 131 -2.94 -0.03 2.82
CA VAL A 131 -4.37 0.06 2.50
C VAL A 131 -4.89 -1.26 1.95
N SER A 132 -4.07 -2.00 1.20
CA SER A 132 -4.35 -3.37 0.75
C SER A 132 -3.05 -4.10 0.41
N CYS A 133 -3.05 -5.42 0.60
CA CYS A 133 -1.93 -6.32 0.30
C CYS A 133 -2.50 -7.71 -0.05
N HIS A 134 -2.64 -8.04 -1.33
CA HIS A 134 -3.26 -9.30 -1.76
C HIS A 134 -2.63 -9.82 -3.05
N THR A 135 -2.77 -11.11 -3.32
CA THR A 135 -2.40 -11.69 -4.61
C THR A 135 -3.52 -11.57 -5.64
N SER A 136 -3.21 -11.63 -6.94
CA SER A 136 -4.23 -11.89 -7.96
C SER A 136 -4.83 -13.29 -7.74
N ASN A 137 -6.16 -13.36 -7.62
CA ASN A 137 -6.89 -14.60 -7.89
C ASN A 137 -6.93 -14.88 -9.39
#